data_AF-A0A3D5VFQ0-F1
#
_entry.id   AF-A0A3D5VFQ0-F1
#
_cell.length_a   1.000
_cell.length_b   1.000
_cell.length_c   1.000
_cell.angle_alpha   90.00
_cell.angle_beta   90.00
_cell.angle_gamma   90.00
#
_symmetry.space_group_name_H-M   'P 1'
#
loop_
_entity.id
_entity.type
_entity.pdbx_description
1 polymer ?
#
loop_
_entity_poly.entity_id
_entity_poly.type
_entity_poly.pdbx_seq_one_letter_code
_entity_poly.pdbx_strand_id
1 'polypeptide(L)' 'ERNQQLLGRKFTVLIDSVRSGLAYGRSYREAPEIDSNIIFPAIANKIGDFVRIRCSSRDGYDLLGEIDNE' A
#
# COMPACT_ATOMS: atom_id res chain seq x y z
N GLU A 1 -21.58 5.81 1.78
CA GLU A 1 -20.52 6.42 0.92
C GLU A 1 -19.18 6.54 1.67
N ARG A 2 -18.65 5.44 2.21
CA ARG A 2 -17.49 5.47 3.15
C ARG A 2 -16.14 5.25 2.47
N ASN A 3 -16.13 4.87 1.19
CA ASN A 3 -14.95 4.34 0.50
C ASN A 3 -14.20 5.38 -0.37
N GLN A 4 -14.71 6.60 -0.52
CA GLN A 4 -14.01 7.67 -1.25
C GLN A 4 -12.93 8.38 -0.42
N GLN A 5 -12.86 8.13 0.89
CA GLN A 5 -11.97 8.86 1.80
C GLN A 5 -10.51 8.36 1.80
N LEU A 6 -10.18 7.31 1.06
CA LEU A 6 -8.83 6.69 1.08
C LEU A 6 -7.92 7.18 -0.05
N LEU A 7 -8.48 7.73 -1.14
CA LEU A 7 -7.70 8.30 -2.24
C LEU A 7 -6.95 9.54 -1.77
N GLY A 8 -5.64 9.59 -1.99
CA GLY A 8 -4.77 10.68 -1.55
C GLY A 8 -4.33 10.60 -0.09
N ARG A 9 -4.72 9.57 0.68
CA ARG A 9 -4.18 9.37 2.03
C ARG A 9 -2.81 8.69 1.98
N LYS A 10 -1.95 9.11 2.91
CA LYS A 10 -0.66 8.47 3.20
C LYS A 10 -0.87 7.44 4.32
N PHE A 11 -0.32 6.24 4.15
CA PHE A 11 -0.35 5.22 5.19
C PHE A 11 0.91 4.38 5.19
N THR A 12 1.21 3.81 6.36
CA THR A 12 2.36 2.94 6.55
C THR A 12 1.99 1.51 6.18
N VAL A 13 2.83 0.90 5.35
CA VAL A 13 2.62 -0.42 4.76
C VAL A 13 3.81 -1.30 5.10
N LEU A 14 3.52 -2.49 5.59
CA LEU A 14 4.50 -3.53 5.81
C LEU A 14 4.69 -4.31 4.52
N ILE A 15 5.92 -4.39 4.04
CA ILE A 15 6.25 -5.21 2.86
C ILE A 15 6.23 -6.67 3.26
N ASP A 16 5.26 -7.42 2.73
CA ASP A 16 5.11 -8.85 2.96
C ASP A 16 5.87 -9.65 1.89
N SER A 17 5.85 -9.16 0.65
CA SER A 17 6.62 -9.76 -0.44
C SER A 17 7.02 -8.75 -1.51
N VAL A 18 8.10 -9.06 -2.23
CA VAL A 18 8.54 -8.31 -3.41
C VAL A 18 8.66 -9.28 -4.57
N ARG A 19 7.96 -9.01 -5.68
CA ARG A 19 7.92 -9.85 -6.89
C ARG A 19 7.95 -8.96 -8.13
N SER A 20 8.80 -9.29 -9.10
CA SER A 20 8.87 -8.58 -10.39
C SER A 20 9.07 -7.06 -10.28
N GLY A 21 9.81 -6.60 -9.26
CA GLY A 21 10.03 -5.16 -9.02
C GLY A 21 8.86 -4.42 -8.36
N LEU A 22 7.81 -5.14 -7.96
CA LEU A 22 6.67 -4.62 -7.19
C LEU A 22 6.70 -5.17 -5.77
N ALA A 23 6.47 -4.29 -4.81
CA ALA A 23 6.25 -4.63 -3.41
C ALA A 23 4.75 -4.81 -3.18
N TYR A 24 4.42 -5.88 -2.44
CA TYR A 24 3.09 -6.22 -1.99
C TYR A 24 3.10 -6.12 -0.47
N GLY A 25 2.24 -5.27 0.06
CA GLY A 25 2.16 -5.03 1.48
C GLY A 25 0.75 -4.81 1.97
N ARG A 26 0.63 -4.77 3.30
CA ARG A 26 -0.63 -4.57 4.01
C ARG A 26 -0.53 -3.35 4.92
N SER A 27 -1.63 -2.62 5.10
CA SER A 27 -1.63 -1.44 5.97
C SER A 27 -1.97 -1.82 7.41
N TYR A 28 -1.35 -1.13 8.38
CA TYR A 28 -1.60 -1.37 9.81
C TYR A 28 -3.05 -1.05 10.26
N ARG A 29 -3.86 -0.38 9.43
CA ARG A 29 -5.21 0.09 9.79
C ARG A 29 -6.34 -0.83 9.34
N GLU A 30 -6.05 -2.01 8.81
CA GLU A 30 -7.08 -2.97 8.42
C GLU A 30 -7.71 -3.60 9.66
N ALA A 31 -8.76 -2.93 10.17
CA ALA A 31 -9.89 -3.65 10.73
C ALA A 31 -10.37 -4.69 9.68
N PRO A 32 -10.92 -5.84 10.10
CA PRO A 32 -11.11 -7.06 9.29
C PRO A 32 -11.99 -6.96 8.01
N GLU A 33 -12.36 -5.77 7.54
CA GLU A 33 -13.30 -5.52 6.44
C GLU A 33 -12.65 -5.07 5.12
N ILE A 34 -11.33 -4.86 5.07
CA ILE A 34 -10.61 -4.45 3.85
C ILE A 34 -9.52 -5.51 3.58
N ASP A 35 -9.76 -6.38 2.60
CA ASP A 35 -8.80 -7.36 2.05
C ASP A 35 -8.03 -6.72 0.87
N SER A 36 -7.42 -5.55 1.08
CA SER A 36 -6.79 -4.78 0.00
C SER A 36 -5.28 -4.97 0.00
N ASN A 37 -4.72 -5.66 -0.99
CA ASN A 37 -3.27 -5.65 -1.17
C ASN A 37 -2.83 -4.28 -1.65
N ILE A 38 -1.72 -3.79 -1.09
CA ILE A 38 -1.13 -2.53 -1.50
C ILE A 38 0.07 -2.84 -2.37
N ILE A 39 -0.03 -2.40 -3.63
CA ILE A 39 0.94 -2.68 -4.69
C ILE A 39 1.64 -1.37 -5.04
N PHE A 40 2.97 -1.37 -4.98
CA PHE A 40 3.79 -0.21 -5.29
C PHE A 40 5.18 -0.63 -5.82
N PRO A 41 5.89 0.25 -6.55
CA PRO A 41 7.23 -0.06 -7.04
C PRO A 41 8.21 -0.32 -5.89
N ALA A 42 8.89 -1.46 -5.91
CA ALA A 42 9.93 -1.79 -4.95
C ALA A 42 11.24 -1.10 -5.39
N ILE A 43 11.58 0.02 -4.75
CA ILE A 43 12.78 0.79 -5.12
C ILE A 43 14.00 0.31 -4.32
N ALA A 44 13.96 0.43 -2.99
CA ALA A 44 15.08 0.11 -2.10
C ALA A 44 14.69 -0.72 -0.87
N ASN A 45 13.40 -1.02 -0.70
CA ASN A 45 12.86 -1.61 0.51
C ASN A 45 12.83 -3.13 0.44
N LYS A 46 13.00 -3.76 1.60
CA LYS A 46 13.02 -5.22 1.75
C LYS A 46 11.74 -5.71 2.42
N ILE A 47 11.50 -7.01 2.28
CA ILE A 47 10.45 -7.69 3.04
C ILE A 47 10.69 -7.45 4.54
N GLY A 48 9.65 -7.04 5.26
CA GLY A 48 9.72 -6.65 6.67
C GLY A 48 9.91 -5.16 6.91
N ASP A 49 10.22 -4.36 5.88
CA ASP A 49 10.31 -2.90 6.03
C ASP A 49 8.91 -2.27 6.08
N PHE A 50 8.81 -1.23 6.91
CA PHE A 50 7.65 -0.34 6.92
C PHE A 50 7.94 0.88 6.04
N VAL A 51 7.12 1.07 5.02
CA VAL A 51 7.21 2.21 4.10
C VAL A 51 5.96 3.06 4.18
N ARG A 52 6.12 4.38 4.04
CA ARG A 52 4.97 5.26 3.80
C ARG A 52 4.69 5.27 2.32
N ILE A 53 3.45 4.93 1.97
CA ILE A 53 2.99 5.03 0.60
C ILE A 53 1.77 5.93 0.55
N ARG A 54 1.67 6.67 -0.55
CA ARG A 54 0.52 7.51 -0.86
C ARG A 54 -0.34 6.76 -1.87
N CYS A 55 -1.60 6.52 -1.52
CA CYS A 55 -2.54 5.90 -2.44
C CYS A 55 -2.86 6.88 -3.57
N SER A 56 -2.45 6.53 -4.79
CA SER A 56 -2.68 7.33 -5.99
C SER A 56 -3.94 6.84 -6.71
N SER A 57 -4.23 5.54 -6.68
CA SER A 57 -5.38 4.93 -7.34
C SER A 57 -5.79 3.62 -6.65
N ARG A 58 -6.96 3.08 -7.01
CA ARG A 58 -7.42 1.77 -6.55
C ARG A 58 -7.94 0.98 -7.74
N ASP A 59 -7.54 -0.27 -7.84
CA ASP A 59 -8.02 -1.20 -8.87
C ASP A 59 -8.83 -2.33 -8.21
N GLY A 60 -10.15 -2.21 -8.26
CA GLY A 60 -11.05 -3.10 -7.54
C GLY A 60 -10.85 -3.02 -6.02
N TYR A 61 -10.28 -4.10 -5.46
CA TYR A 61 -9.90 -4.17 -4.05
C TYR A 61 -8.44 -3.78 -3.82
N ASP A 62 -7.57 -3.81 -4.82
CA ASP A 62 -6.15 -3.53 -4.64
C ASP A 62 -5.86 -2.03 -4.66
N LEU A 63 -4.98 -1.58 -3.77
CA LEU A 63 -4.56 -0.19 -3.67
C LEU A 63 -3.24 0.00 -4.42
N LEU A 64 -3.25 0.94 -5.35
CA LEU A 64 -2.07 1.32 -6.13
C LEU A 64 -1.49 2.60 -5.53
N GLY A 65 -0.23 2.52 -5.13
CA GLY A 65 0.45 3.62 -4.48
C GLY A 65 1.88 3.81 -4.95
N GLU A 66 2.42 4.95 -4.54
CA GLU A 66 3.82 5.30 -4.72
C GLU A 66 4.45 5.56 -3.35
N ILE A 67 5.75 5.26 -3.23
CA ILE A 67 6.49 5.50 -2.00
C ILE A 67 6.62 7.00 -1.79
N ASP A 68 6.18 7.46 -0.62
CA ASP A 68 6.24 8.85 -0.20
C ASP A 68 7.52 9.05 0.63
N ASN A 69 8.57 9.57 -0.01
CA ASN A 69 9.89 9.82 0.59
C ASN A 69 10.01 11.22 1.21
N GLU A 70 8.90 11.81 1.69
CA GLU A 70 8.94 13.10 2.43
C GLU A 70 9.58 12.96 3.82
#